data_AF-A0A2N6ICE1-F1
#
_entry.id   AF-A0A2N6ICE1-F1
#
_cell.length_a   1.000
_cell.length_b   1.000
_cell.length_c   1.000
_cell.angle_alpha   90.00
_cell.angle_beta   90.00
_cell.angle_gamma   90.00
#
_symmetry.space_group_name_H-M   'P 1'
#
loop_
_entity.id
_entity.type
_entity.pdbx_description
1 polymer ?
#
loop_
_entity_poly.entity_id
_entity_poly.type
_entity_poly.pdbx_seq_one_letter_code
_entity_poly.pdbx_strand_id
1 'polypeptide(L)'
;MSLRWSLAQYVDALEKQLQGQYMMASNSKIGFFVIVLQEHRTWEGPDGSINFDELLAILQSKAREKESADSSVYLRVIGIDATAREDFRAA
;
A
#
# COMPACT_ATOMS: atom_id res chain seq x y z
N MET A 1 -15.73 -13.61 1.83
CA MET A 1 -15.22 -12.63 2.81
C MET A 1 -14.66 -11.44 2.04
N SER A 2 -15.42 -10.35 1.92
CA SER A 2 -14.91 -9.13 1.29
C SER A 2 -14.08 -8.37 2.33
N LEU A 3 -12.81 -8.73 2.48
CA LEU A 3 -11.88 -8.13 3.45
C LEU A 3 -11.49 -6.73 2.94
N ARG A 4 -12.34 -5.74 3.19
CA ARG A 4 -11.98 -4.32 3.02
C ARG A 4 -11.00 -3.95 4.13
N TRP A 5 -9.73 -3.87 3.79
CA TRP A 5 -8.69 -3.51 4.75
C TRP A 5 -8.76 -2.02 5.11
N SER A 6 -8.62 -1.71 6.40
CA SER A 6 -8.44 -0.34 6.89
C SER A 6 -7.01 0.16 6.62
N LEU A 7 -6.80 1.48 6.71
CA LEU A 7 -5.46 2.08 6.61
C LEU A 7 -4.47 1.41 7.58
N ALA A 8 -4.87 1.21 8.83
CA ALA A 8 -4.04 0.57 9.84
C ALA A 8 -3.65 -0.87 9.46
N GLN A 9 -4.54 -1.63 8.82
CA GLN A 9 -4.24 -2.97 8.35
C GLN A 9 -3.24 -2.97 7.19
N TYR A 10 -3.31 -2.00 6.28
CA TYR A 10 -2.29 -1.84 5.23
C TYR A 10 -0.91 -1.50 5.80
N VAL A 11 -0.85 -0.61 6.79
CA VAL A 11 0.40 -0.26 7.47
C VAL A 11 0.96 -1.47 8.20
N ASP A 12 0.14 -2.19 8.96
CA ASP A 12 0.55 -3.39 9.68
C ASP A 12 1.09 -4.49 8.75
N ALA A 13 0.44 -4.70 7.60
CA ALA A 13 0.91 -5.64 6.59
C ALA A 13 2.25 -5.24 5.97
N LEU A 14 2.44 -3.94 5.67
CA LEU A 14 3.71 -3.43 5.15
C LEU A 14 4.85 -3.67 6.16
N GLU A 15 4.62 -3.40 7.43
CA GLU A 15 5.67 -3.49 8.45
C GLU A 15 5.91 -4.93 8.93
N LYS A 16 4.86 -5.67 9.25
CA LYS A 16 4.97 -6.97 9.92
C LYS A 16 5.01 -8.14 8.94
N GLN A 17 4.30 -8.05 7.83
CA GLN A 17 4.26 -9.16 6.87
C GLN A 17 5.37 -9.02 5.83
N LEU A 18 5.47 -7.87 5.17
CA LEU A 18 6.48 -7.69 4.12
C LEU A 18 7.89 -7.65 4.71
N GLN A 19 8.16 -6.67 5.59
CA GLN A 19 9.49 -6.54 6.19
C GLN A 19 9.75 -7.62 7.26
N GLY A 20 8.77 -7.86 8.13
CA GLY A 20 8.94 -8.73 9.30
C GLY A 20 8.87 -10.23 9.04
N GLN A 21 8.30 -10.72 7.93
CA GLN A 21 8.20 -12.16 7.65
C GLN A 21 8.79 -12.54 6.30
N TYR A 22 8.46 -11.80 5.24
CA TYR A 22 8.90 -12.17 3.89
C TYR A 22 10.33 -11.75 3.57
N MET A 23 10.84 -10.68 4.21
CA MET A 23 12.20 -10.17 4.00
C MET A 23 13.24 -10.65 5.02
N MET A 24 12.87 -11.57 5.93
CA MET A 24 13.80 -12.12 6.92
C MET A 24 14.91 -13.02 6.35
N ALA A 25 14.77 -13.50 5.11
CA ALA A 25 15.82 -14.30 4.48
C ALA A 25 17.05 -13.43 4.16
N SER A 26 18.24 -13.99 4.35
CA SER A 26 19.53 -13.28 4.32
C SER A 26 19.83 -12.51 3.02
N ASN A 27 19.13 -12.83 1.92
CA ASN A 27 19.27 -12.19 0.61
C ASN A 27 18.01 -11.43 0.15
N SER A 28 16.95 -11.37 0.96
CA SER A 28 15.70 -10.68 0.63
C SER A 28 15.78 -9.20 0.96
N LYS A 29 16.53 -8.46 0.13
CA LYS A 29 16.77 -7.03 0.30
C LYS A 29 15.72 -6.14 -0.37
N ILE A 30 14.84 -6.70 -1.20
CA ILE A 30 13.85 -5.94 -1.98
C ILE A 30 12.45 -6.50 -1.75
N GLY A 31 11.50 -5.63 -1.42
CA GLY A 31 10.09 -5.97 -1.21
C GLY A 31 9.16 -5.06 -2.00
N PHE A 32 8.13 -5.65 -2.60
CA PHE A 32 7.06 -4.92 -3.29
C PHE A 32 5.74 -5.12 -2.55
N PHE A 33 5.06 -4.02 -2.24
CA PHE A 33 3.72 -4.02 -1.67
C PHE A 33 2.74 -3.54 -2.74
N VAL A 34 1.99 -4.47 -3.33
CA VAL A 34 1.06 -4.19 -4.42
C VAL A 34 -0.36 -4.10 -3.88
N ILE A 35 -1.05 -3.01 -4.18
CA ILE A 35 -2.41 -2.75 -3.75
C ILE A 35 -3.26 -2.51 -4.99
N VAL A 36 -4.36 -3.26 -5.11
CA VAL A 36 -5.28 -3.15 -6.24
C VAL A 36 -6.59 -2.52 -5.76
N LEU A 37 -7.00 -1.42 -6.40
CA LEU A 37 -8.31 -0.83 -6.23
C LEU A 37 -9.26 -1.44 -7.24
N GLN A 38 -10.30 -2.15 -6.79
CA GLN A 38 -11.29 -2.77 -7.68
C GLN A 38 -12.58 -1.96 -7.77
N GLU A 39 -12.87 -1.15 -6.74
CA GLU A 39 -14.06 -0.32 -6.63
C GLU A 39 -13.67 0.99 -5.96
N HIS A 40 -14.27 2.11 -6.39
CA HIS A 40 -14.08 3.40 -5.73
C HIS A 40 -14.43 3.29 -4.25
N ARG A 41 -13.48 3.67 -3.40
CA ARG A 41 -13.67 3.73 -1.96
C ARG A 41 -12.75 4.75 -1.32
N THR A 42 -13.09 5.09 -0.09
CA THR A 42 -12.26 5.89 0.80
C THR A 42 -11.86 5.07 2.01
N TRP A 43 -10.85 5.55 2.72
CA TRP A 43 -10.38 5.00 3.99
C TRP A 43 -10.47 6.07 5.06
N GLU A 44 -10.56 5.68 6.32
CA GLU A 44 -10.39 6.62 7.42
C GLU A 44 -8.90 6.92 7.60
N GLY A 45 -8.55 8.18 7.46
CA GLY A 45 -7.24 8.75 7.75
C GLY A 45 -7.27 9.63 9.01
N PRO A 46 -6.11 10.15 9.43
CA PRO A 46 -5.97 10.95 10.65
C PRO A 46 -6.74 12.27 10.60
N ASP A 47 -6.84 12.89 9.42
CA ASP A 47 -7.48 14.20 9.21
C ASP A 47 -8.86 14.09 8.53
N GLY A 48 -9.37 12.87 8.34
CA GLY A 48 -10.65 12.61 7.65
C GLY A 48 -10.59 11.44 6.68
N SER A 49 -11.61 11.32 5.83
CA SER A 49 -11.63 10.30 4.77
C SER A 49 -10.57 10.60 3.70
N ILE A 50 -9.76 9.61 3.38
CA ILE A 50 -8.71 9.68 2.36
C ILE A 50 -9.07 8.83 1.14
N ASN A 51 -8.56 9.23 -0.03
CA ASN A 51 -8.71 8.52 -1.29
C ASN A 51 -7.55 7.50 -1.51
N PHE A 52 -7.56 6.85 -2.68
CA PHE A 52 -6.59 5.80 -2.99
C PHE A 52 -5.16 6.34 -3.17
N ASP A 53 -4.99 7.50 -3.80
CA ASP A 53 -3.68 8.14 -3.95
C ASP A 53 -3.10 8.56 -2.61
N GLU A 54 -3.93 9.09 -1.71
CA GLU A 54 -3.54 9.45 -0.34
C GLU A 54 -3.15 8.22 0.47
N LEU A 55 -3.88 7.11 0.34
CA LEU A 55 -3.48 5.83 0.93
C LEU A 55 -2.08 5.41 0.44
N LEU A 56 -1.85 5.45 -0.87
CA LEU A 56 -0.55 5.08 -1.45
C LEU A 56 0.57 5.99 -0.98
N ALA A 57 0.32 7.30 -0.89
CA ALA A 57 1.29 8.28 -0.41
C ALA A 57 1.70 7.99 1.04
N ILE A 58 0.74 7.68 1.93
CA ILE A 58 1.02 7.32 3.32
C ILE A 58 1.90 6.06 3.38
N LEU A 59 1.55 5.03 2.61
CA LEU A 59 2.29 3.77 2.61
C LEU A 59 3.69 3.91 2.01
N GLN A 60 3.85 4.72 0.96
CA GLN A 60 5.16 5.05 0.39
C GLN A 60 6.03 5.82 1.38
N SER A 61 5.46 6.77 2.11
CA SER A 61 6.16 7.48 3.18
C SER A 61 6.64 6.51 4.26
N LYS A 62 5.77 5.59 4.70
CA LYS A 62 6.13 4.57 5.68
C LYS A 62 7.21 3.61 5.18
N ALA A 63 7.13 3.17 3.93
CA ALA A 63 8.19 2.38 3.30
C ALA A 63 9.54 3.13 3.32
N ARG A 64 9.55 4.42 2.98
CA ARG A 64 10.76 5.26 3.01
C ARG A 64 11.31 5.46 4.43
N GLU A 65 10.45 5.61 5.43
CA GLU A 65 10.87 5.67 6.85
C GLU A 65 11.64 4.38 7.23
N LYS A 66 11.20 3.21 6.75
CA LYS A 66 11.90 1.94 6.97
C LYS A 66 13.22 1.85 6.21
N GLU A 67 13.26 2.23 4.93
CA GLU A 67 14.51 2.26 4.14
C GLU A 67 15.54 3.23 4.78
N SER A 68 15.08 4.31 5.40
CA SER A 68 15.93 5.25 6.13
C SER A 68 16.50 4.65 7.42
N ALA A 69 15.72 3.79 8.10
CA ALA A 69 16.15 3.10 9.30
C ALA A 69 17.09 1.91 9.01
N ASP A 70 16.92 1.25 7.86
CA ASP A 70 17.78 0.17 7.38
C ASP A 70 18.00 0.32 5.86
N SER A 71 19.15 0.88 5.49
CA SER A 71 19.52 1.11 4.10
C SER A 71 19.82 -0.16 3.30
N SER A 72 19.81 -1.34 3.94
CA SER A 72 19.96 -2.62 3.26
C SER A 72 18.65 -3.16 2.70
N VAL A 73 17.52 -2.56 3.10
CA VAL A 73 16.16 -2.91 2.71
C VAL A 73 15.65 -1.89 1.70
N TYR A 74 15.08 -2.38 0.61
CA TYR A 74 14.42 -1.59 -0.43
C TYR A 74 12.94 -1.96 -0.50
N LEU A 75 12.07 -0.99 -0.25
CA LEU A 75 10.63 -1.19 -0.25
C LEU A 75 9.97 -0.34 -1.32
N ARG A 76 9.08 -0.93 -2.11
CA ARG A 76 8.28 -0.21 -3.10
C ARG A 76 6.81 -0.50 -2.89
N VAL A 77 6.00 0.54 -2.86
CA VAL A 77 4.55 0.42 -2.81
C VAL A 77 4.00 0.76 -4.19
N ILE A 78 3.19 -0.15 -4.75
CA ILE A 78 2.63 -0.03 -6.09
C ILE A 78 1.11 -0.05 -5.96
N GLY A 79 0.46 1.02 -6.39
CA GLY A 79 -0.99 1.06 -6.55
C GLY A 79 -1.39 0.71 -7.97
N ILE A 80 -2.39 -0.16 -8.10
CA ILE A 80 -3.03 -0.49 -9.38
C ILE A 80 -4.50 -0.12 -9.27
N ASP A 81 -4.91 0.92 -9.97
CA ASP A 81 -6.32 1.21 -10.13
C ASP A 81 -6.91 0.31 -11.23
N ALA A 82 -7.76 -0.61 -10.81
CA ALA A 82 -8.50 -1.54 -11.65
C ALA A 82 -10.02 -1.32 -11.54
N THR A 83 -10.44 -0.12 -11.13
CA THR A 83 -11.84 0.28 -11.18
C THR A 83 -12.34 0.21 -12.62
N ALA A 84 -13.64 -0.07 -12.80
CA ALA A 84 -14.25 -0.08 -14.12
C ALA A 84 -14.00 1.27 -14.80
N ARG A 85 -13.33 1.26 -15.97
CA ARG A 85 -13.13 2.47 -16.76
C ARG A 85 -14.50 3.00 -17.12
N GLU A 86 -14.77 4.27 -16.83
CA GLU A 86 -15.98 4.93 -17.33
C GLU A 86 -16.03 4.77 -18.84
N ASP A 87 -17.19 4.35 -19.36
CA ASP A 87 -17.43 4.19 -20.79
C ASP A 87 -17.28 5.57 -21.44
N PHE A 88 -16.11 5.82 -22.02
CA PHE A 88 -15.76 7.07 -22.72
C PHE A 88 -16.68 7.37 -23.92
N ARG A 89 -17.60 6.46 -24.25
CA ARG A 89 -18.61 6.57 -25.31
C ARG A 89 -19.97 7.06 -24.82
N ALA A 90 -20.14 7.37 -23.54
CA ALA A 90 -21.41 7.82 -22.95
C ALA A 90 -21.59 9.35 -22.95
N ALA A 91 -20.77 10.12 -23.69
CA ALA A 91 -20.86 11.56 -23.85
C ALA A 91 -21.47 11.98 -25.19
#